data_AF-A0A423W1Z8-F1
#
_entry.id   AF-A0A423W1Z8-F1
#
_cell.length_a   1.000
_cell.length_b   1.000
_cell.length_c   1.000
_cell.angle_alpha   90.00
_cell.angle_beta   90.00
_cell.angle_gamma   90.00
#
_symmetry.space_group_name_H-M   'P 1'
#
loop_
_entity.id
_entity.type
_entity.pdbx_description
1 polymer ?
#
loop_
_entity_poly.entity_id
_entity_poly.type
_entity_poly.pdbx_seq_one_letter_code
_entity_poly.pdbx_strand_id
1 'polypeptide(L)'
;MDPDRPTTPAPGEKTDPLPLSPVLLSPSRVYMGLSNGIHKTFTSITEPFSTTRCEWDLLESATGQIPGTKERPSSHEPRNLMNIPPELHVVILQCLDFGDVQHLRRTCKYWYNFATPQLIQSIWGRDAFRAILTRHCKVCMRFCPKGATRLCTTPLDPGYPLSSRCVTCTVKARDGTFRLGRTVMLSNSVEYCICRWCGWPVTGTSGSLEYRQFHKTCYEKYFLGKLAFFFVRWFHLFIGVAAPALCWRYFRRDKMVLVPTIMGFLMMWLGVFVTGFQPNRIRVYFRDLVIEVIILGLWVAPVYSVSKRLVDGAPARSTQATIAFIGLNMLFRLLNIMGNIALLCKYDWTKHHVPGASTWNRVKGPMLMMLVMWTWPQCIERTSPRHFPISTVTIGSV
;
A
#
# COMPACT_ATOMS: atom_id res chain seq x y z
N MET A 1 3.42 -55.31 15.72
CA MET A 1 3.01 -56.14 16.87
C MET A 1 3.72 -55.54 18.08
N ASP A 2 3.12 -54.77 18.97
CA ASP A 2 1.73 -54.38 19.22
C ASP A 2 1.80 -52.94 19.78
N PRO A 3 0.95 -51.99 19.34
CA PRO A 3 0.88 -50.63 19.85
C PRO A 3 -0.06 -50.56 21.08
N ASP A 4 -0.17 -49.39 21.71
CA ASP A 4 -1.12 -49.05 22.78
C ASP A 4 -0.73 -49.36 24.24
N ARG A 5 0.00 -48.42 24.85
CA ARG A 5 -0.30 -48.01 26.24
C ARG A 5 0.10 -46.55 26.51
N PRO A 6 -0.85 -45.67 26.88
CA PRO A 6 -0.55 -44.30 27.28
C PRO A 6 -0.17 -44.24 28.77
N THR A 7 0.92 -43.54 29.10
CA THR A 7 1.32 -43.25 30.48
C THR A 7 0.98 -41.80 30.81
N THR A 8 -0.09 -41.62 31.57
CA THR A 8 -0.42 -40.37 32.29
C THR A 8 0.46 -40.26 33.53
N PRO A 9 0.92 -39.05 33.90
CA PRO A 9 1.08 -38.70 35.31
C PRO A 9 0.10 -37.60 35.74
N ALA A 10 -0.39 -37.79 36.95
CA ALA A 10 -1.37 -36.98 37.67
C ALA A 10 -0.71 -35.77 38.40
N PRO A 11 -1.50 -34.88 39.03
CA PRO A 11 -1.24 -33.45 39.22
C PRO A 11 -0.61 -33.04 40.58
N GLY A 12 -0.06 -31.83 40.61
CA GLY A 12 0.51 -31.12 41.77
C GLY A 12 1.85 -30.50 41.33
N GLU A 13 2.12 -29.19 41.40
CA GLU A 13 2.09 -28.34 42.59
C GLU A 13 2.22 -26.85 42.17
N LYS A 14 1.86 -25.97 43.11
CA LYS A 14 1.51 -24.55 42.98
C LYS A 14 2.64 -23.63 42.50
N THR A 15 2.28 -22.60 41.72
CA THR A 15 2.89 -21.26 41.86
C THR A 15 1.87 -20.20 41.43
N ASP A 16 1.60 -19.27 42.34
CA ASP A 16 0.55 -18.25 42.28
C ASP A 16 0.76 -17.22 41.16
N PRO A 17 -0.28 -16.85 40.40
CA PRO A 17 -0.30 -15.58 39.67
C PRO A 17 -1.08 -14.51 40.45
N LEU A 18 -0.38 -13.42 40.78
CA LEU A 18 -0.90 -12.16 41.31
C LEU A 18 -2.08 -11.61 40.48
N PRO A 19 -3.07 -10.94 41.12
CA PRO A 19 -4.25 -10.43 40.43
C PRO A 19 -3.94 -9.07 39.79
N LEU A 20 -4.00 -8.99 38.45
CA LEU A 20 -4.14 -7.73 37.75
C LEU A 20 -5.59 -7.60 37.28
N SER A 21 -6.37 -6.86 38.05
CA SER A 21 -7.73 -6.45 37.72
C SER A 21 -7.77 -5.65 36.41
N PRO A 22 -8.68 -5.94 35.48
CA PRO A 22 -8.96 -5.06 34.35
C PRO A 22 -9.99 -4.00 34.78
N VAL A 23 -9.55 -2.75 34.92
CA VAL A 23 -10.46 -1.61 35.07
C VAL A 23 -11.09 -1.32 33.71
N LEU A 24 -12.28 -1.89 33.51
CA LEU A 24 -13.27 -1.44 32.53
C LEU A 24 -13.83 -0.09 32.97
N LEU A 25 -13.67 0.95 32.15
CA LEU A 25 -14.47 2.17 32.27
C LEU A 25 -15.10 2.51 30.91
N SER A 26 -16.39 2.18 30.84
CA SER A 26 -17.40 2.60 29.87
C SER A 26 -17.65 4.11 29.96
N PRO A 27 -18.07 4.80 28.88
CA PRO A 27 -18.30 6.24 28.87
C PRO A 27 -19.73 6.59 29.32
N SER A 28 -19.87 7.85 29.77
CA SER A 28 -21.09 8.68 29.87
C SER A 28 -21.68 8.87 31.27
N ARG A 29 -21.45 10.05 31.85
CA ARG A 29 -22.52 10.82 32.50
C ARG A 29 -22.17 12.31 32.60
N VAL A 30 -23.10 13.10 32.10
CA VAL A 30 -23.23 14.55 32.23
C VAL A 30 -23.51 14.92 33.68
N TYR A 31 -22.85 15.95 34.21
CA TYR A 31 -23.39 16.78 35.29
C TYR A 31 -22.98 18.24 35.10
N MET A 32 -23.98 19.12 35.08
CA MET A 32 -23.84 20.57 35.24
C MET A 32 -23.43 20.89 36.68
N GLY A 33 -22.72 22.00 36.88
CA GLY A 33 -22.60 22.62 38.20
C GLY A 33 -21.38 23.52 38.37
N LEU A 34 -21.65 24.83 38.46
CA LEU A 34 -20.75 25.96 38.64
C LEU A 34 -19.74 25.87 39.81
N SER A 35 -18.63 26.60 39.63
CA SER A 35 -18.08 27.62 40.56
C SER A 35 -16.65 27.39 41.08
N ASN A 36 -15.79 28.28 40.57
CA ASN A 36 -14.64 28.93 41.22
C ASN A 36 -13.34 28.16 41.49
N GLY A 37 -12.27 28.63 40.81
CA GLY A 37 -10.95 28.74 41.41
C GLY A 37 -9.82 28.06 40.64
N ILE A 38 -8.86 28.87 40.20
CA ILE A 38 -7.53 28.52 39.66
C ILE A 38 -7.51 28.22 38.14
N HIS A 39 -7.34 29.29 37.36
CA HIS A 39 -6.94 29.23 35.95
C HIS A 39 -5.55 28.58 35.82
N LYS A 40 -5.51 27.26 35.63
CA LYS A 40 -4.39 26.60 34.94
C LYS A 40 -4.67 26.68 33.44
N THR A 41 -3.90 27.50 32.74
CA THR A 41 -3.94 27.61 31.28
C THR A 41 -3.49 26.28 30.66
N PHE A 42 -4.43 25.36 30.47
CA PHE A 42 -4.24 24.18 29.63
C PHE A 42 -4.20 24.65 28.18
N THR A 43 -3.01 24.84 27.62
CA THR A 43 -2.86 24.97 26.16
C THR A 43 -3.16 23.61 25.54
N SER A 44 -4.38 23.45 25.02
CA SER A 44 -4.76 22.28 24.25
C SER A 44 -3.87 22.22 23.00
N ILE A 45 -3.16 21.10 22.84
CA ILE A 45 -2.28 20.86 21.69
C ILE A 45 -3.17 20.43 20.51
N THR A 46 -3.84 21.41 19.93
CA THR A 46 -4.63 21.30 18.70
C THR A 46 -4.25 22.49 17.82
N GLU A 47 -3.96 22.18 16.55
CA GLU A 47 -3.68 23.11 15.44
C GLU A 47 -2.22 23.60 15.31
N PRO A 48 -1.74 23.86 14.07
CA PRO A 48 -0.55 24.70 13.87
C PRO A 48 -0.74 25.95 14.70
N PHE A 49 0.34 26.47 15.30
CA PHE A 49 0.28 27.67 16.15
C PHE A 49 -0.66 28.69 15.51
N SER A 50 -1.78 28.96 16.20
CA SER A 50 -2.74 29.93 15.75
C SER A 50 -2.02 31.25 15.50
N THR A 51 -2.38 31.94 14.42
CA THR A 51 -1.93 33.30 14.09
C THR A 51 -2.13 34.30 15.22
N THR A 52 -2.85 33.93 16.28
CA THR A 52 -3.08 34.72 17.50
C THR A 52 -1.89 34.83 18.44
N ARG A 53 -0.73 34.21 18.16
CA ARG A 53 0.52 34.57 18.86
C ARG A 53 1.28 35.74 18.21
N CYS A 54 0.68 36.36 17.20
CA CYS A 54 1.17 37.58 16.55
C CYS A 54 0.25 38.79 16.81
N GLU A 55 -0.38 38.87 17.98
CA GLU A 55 -0.90 40.16 18.47
C GLU A 55 0.24 40.82 19.25
N TRP A 56 1.12 41.49 18.51
CA TRP A 56 1.97 42.50 19.12
C TRP A 56 1.05 43.68 19.41
N ASP A 57 0.75 43.91 20.68
CA ASP A 57 0.31 45.22 21.14
C ASP A 57 1.32 46.24 20.62
N LEU A 58 0.94 46.93 19.55
CA LEU A 58 1.61 48.12 19.06
C LEU A 58 1.57 49.11 20.21
N LEU A 59 2.67 49.18 20.95
CA LEU A 59 2.88 50.18 21.98
C LEU A 59 2.74 51.54 21.31
N GLU A 60 1.60 52.14 21.59
CA GLU A 60 1.09 53.39 21.07
C GLU A 60 2.14 54.49 21.22
N SER A 61 2.27 55.30 20.17
CA SER A 61 3.22 56.40 19.99
C SER A 61 3.53 57.19 21.28
N ALA A 62 4.65 56.87 21.91
CA ALA A 62 5.34 57.84 22.76
C ALA A 62 6.10 58.82 21.84
N THR A 63 5.39 59.86 21.42
CA THR A 63 5.97 61.08 20.83
C THR A 63 6.77 61.78 21.94
N GLY A 64 8.00 61.32 22.17
CA GLY A 64 8.96 61.94 23.08
C GLY A 64 10.22 62.30 22.30
N GLN A 65 10.37 63.58 21.94
CA GLN A 65 11.59 64.12 21.36
C GLN A 65 12.78 63.89 22.30
N ILE A 66 13.84 63.26 21.80
CA ILE A 66 15.17 63.32 22.41
C ILE A 66 16.11 63.98 21.38
N PRO A 67 16.62 65.20 21.62
CA PRO A 67 17.64 65.81 20.79
C PRO A 67 19.02 65.35 21.28
N GLY A 68 19.81 64.73 20.40
CA GLY A 68 21.16 64.30 20.77
C GLY A 68 21.84 63.51 19.68
N THR A 69 22.57 64.23 18.83
CA THR A 69 23.43 63.76 17.75
C THR A 69 24.38 62.65 18.21
N LYS A 70 24.30 61.46 17.60
CA LYS A 70 25.44 60.54 17.48
C LYS A 70 25.30 59.65 16.24
N GLU A 71 26.15 59.96 15.27
CA GLU A 71 26.73 59.10 14.23
C GLU A 71 25.84 57.97 13.66
N ARG A 72 25.35 58.16 12.42
CA ARG A 72 24.96 57.03 11.56
C ARG A 72 26.20 56.18 11.29
N PRO A 73 26.21 54.87 11.60
CA PRO A 73 27.31 54.01 11.18
C PRO A 73 27.27 53.88 9.65
N SER A 74 28.32 54.37 9.00
CA SER A 74 28.65 54.03 7.63
C SER A 74 29.23 52.61 7.60
N SER A 75 28.57 51.69 6.91
CA SER A 75 29.19 50.71 6.01
C SER A 75 28.15 49.68 5.56
N HIS A 76 28.31 49.23 4.33
CA HIS A 76 27.50 48.21 3.65
C HIS A 76 27.70 46.84 4.30
N GLU A 77 27.31 46.67 5.57
CA GLU A 77 27.29 45.35 6.18
C GLU A 77 26.12 44.55 5.57
N PRO A 78 26.37 43.37 4.97
CA PRO A 78 25.29 42.60 4.36
C PRO A 78 24.27 42.26 5.44
N ARG A 79 23.01 42.66 5.21
CA ARG A 79 21.87 42.39 6.10
C ARG A 79 21.59 40.88 6.13
N ASN A 80 22.40 40.17 6.90
CA ASN A 80 22.33 38.74 7.08
C ASN A 80 21.58 38.42 8.36
N LEU A 81 20.76 37.37 8.33
CA LEU A 81 20.00 36.89 9.48
C LEU A 81 20.89 36.61 10.70
N MET A 82 22.17 36.31 10.49
CA MET A 82 23.16 36.00 11.55
C MET A 82 23.66 37.22 12.31
N ASN A 83 23.52 38.43 11.74
CA ASN A 83 24.01 39.68 12.36
C ASN A 83 22.97 40.30 13.31
N ILE A 84 21.80 39.66 13.43
CA ILE A 84 20.74 40.05 14.34
C ILE A 84 21.12 39.60 15.77
N PRO A 85 20.77 40.37 16.82
CA PRO A 85 20.94 39.95 18.21
C PRO A 85 20.35 38.56 18.52
N PRO A 86 21.00 37.76 19.39
CA PRO A 86 20.59 36.39 19.70
C PRO A 86 19.20 36.31 20.36
N GLU A 87 18.74 37.38 21.01
CA GLU A 87 17.40 37.47 21.59
C GLU A 87 16.33 37.38 20.49
N LEU A 88 16.55 38.08 19.37
CA LEU A 88 15.67 38.03 18.21
C LEU A 88 15.76 36.68 17.49
N HIS A 89 16.91 35.99 17.53
CA HIS A 89 16.99 34.62 17.03
C HIS A 89 16.13 33.65 17.84
N VAL A 90 16.04 33.82 19.16
CA VAL A 90 15.13 33.03 20.01
C VAL A 90 13.67 33.32 19.65
N VAL A 91 13.31 34.58 19.43
CA VAL A 91 11.96 34.97 18.97
C VAL A 91 11.65 34.34 17.61
N ILE A 92 12.59 34.37 16.66
CA ILE A 92 12.43 33.70 15.37
C ILE A 92 12.17 32.20 15.58
N LEU A 93 12.94 31.52 16.44
CA LEU A 93 12.74 30.10 16.74
C LEU A 93 11.38 29.81 17.40
N GLN A 94 10.80 30.74 18.15
CA GLN A 94 9.47 30.61 18.74
C GLN A 94 8.34 30.64 17.70
N CYS A 95 8.55 31.33 16.58
CA CYS A 95 7.59 31.45 15.48
C CYS A 95 7.67 30.30 14.47
N LEU A 96 8.70 29.45 14.55
CA LEU A 96 8.92 28.36 13.59
C LEU A 96 8.34 27.03 14.09
N ASP A 97 7.75 26.27 13.18
CA ASP A 97 7.34 24.90 13.43
C ASP A 97 8.57 23.98 13.57
N PHE A 98 8.39 22.81 14.18
CA PHE A 98 9.46 21.83 14.35
C PHE A 98 10.14 21.43 13.03
N GLY A 99 9.35 21.30 11.95
CA GLY A 99 9.88 21.04 10.62
C GLY A 99 10.84 22.15 10.17
N ASP A 100 10.42 23.40 10.32
CA ASP A 100 11.18 24.57 9.87
C ASP A 100 12.42 24.81 10.71
N VAL A 101 12.35 24.62 12.03
CA VAL A 101 13.52 24.65 12.90
C VAL A 101 14.55 23.61 12.46
N GLN A 102 14.13 22.39 12.10
CA GLN A 102 15.06 21.37 11.64
C GLN A 102 15.60 21.68 10.23
N HIS A 103 14.81 22.29 9.36
CA HIS A 103 15.29 22.77 8.07
C HIS A 103 16.33 23.89 8.25
N LEU A 104 16.07 24.85 9.14
CA LEU A 104 16.99 25.94 9.49
C LEU A 104 18.32 25.40 10.04
N ARG A 105 18.27 24.40 10.92
CA ARG A 105 19.49 23.73 11.43
C ARG A 105 20.30 23.03 10.35
N ARG A 106 19.70 22.69 9.20
CA ARG A 106 20.39 22.05 8.06
C ARG A 106 20.97 23.06 7.08
N THR A 107 20.63 24.35 7.16
CA THR A 107 21.12 25.35 6.20
C THR A 107 22.56 25.76 6.47
N CYS A 108 22.95 25.98 7.73
CA CYS A 108 24.31 26.39 8.09
C CYS A 108 24.76 25.90 9.47
N LYS A 109 26.08 25.89 9.69
CA LYS A 109 26.71 25.50 10.95
C LYS A 109 26.32 26.40 12.12
N TYR A 110 26.08 27.68 11.88
CA TYR A 110 25.63 28.63 12.90
C TYR A 110 24.30 28.19 13.51
N TRP A 111 23.26 28.02 12.69
CA TRP A 111 21.94 27.58 13.17
C TRP A 111 21.95 26.18 13.75
N TYR A 112 22.80 25.27 13.23
CA TYR A 112 22.98 23.95 13.81
C TYR A 112 23.46 24.02 15.27
N ASN A 113 24.41 24.92 15.56
CA ASN A 113 24.99 25.13 16.89
C ASN A 113 24.11 25.99 17.79
N PHE A 114 23.41 27.00 17.25
CA PHE A 114 22.56 27.91 18.01
C PHE A 114 21.25 27.23 18.44
N ALA A 115 20.53 26.62 17.51
CA ALA A 115 19.26 25.93 17.79
C ALA A 115 19.49 24.52 18.35
N THR A 116 20.11 24.44 19.53
CA THR A 116 20.36 23.16 20.21
C THR A 116 19.05 22.51 20.66
N PRO A 117 18.99 21.17 20.79
CA PRO A 117 17.80 20.48 21.31
C PRO A 117 17.40 20.96 22.72
N GLN A 118 18.37 21.37 23.54
CA GLN A 118 18.16 21.89 24.89
C GLN A 118 17.47 23.26 24.85
N LEU A 119 17.92 24.17 23.99
CA LEU A 119 17.30 25.48 23.77
C LEU A 119 15.88 25.35 23.23
N ILE A 120 15.67 24.46 22.26
CA ILE A 120 14.34 24.20 21.71
C ILE A 120 13.41 23.61 22.79
N GLN A 121 13.94 22.71 23.63
CA GLN A 121 13.19 22.13 24.75
C GLN A 121 12.85 23.18 25.82
N SER A 122 13.71 24.18 26.07
CA SER A 122 13.39 25.26 27.00
C SER A 122 12.35 26.23 26.41
N ILE A 123 12.36 26.46 25.09
CA ILE A 123 11.39 27.33 24.41
C ILE A 123 9.97 26.72 24.42
N TRP A 124 9.83 25.44 24.07
CA TRP A 124 8.50 24.81 23.99
C TRP A 124 8.07 24.10 25.28
N GLY A 125 9.00 23.82 26.20
CA GLY A 125 8.78 23.00 27.38
C GLY A 125 8.95 21.50 27.12
N ARG A 126 9.33 20.75 28.17
CA ARG A 126 9.70 19.32 28.05
C ARG A 126 8.59 18.44 27.49
N ASP A 127 7.36 18.61 27.98
CA ASP A 127 6.24 17.75 27.61
C ASP A 127 5.73 18.05 26.19
N ALA A 128 5.66 19.34 25.83
CA ALA A 128 5.29 19.75 24.48
C ALA A 128 6.34 19.32 23.46
N PHE A 129 7.64 19.45 23.77
CA PHE A 129 8.71 18.97 22.90
C PHE A 129 8.61 17.46 22.66
N ARG A 130 8.34 16.67 23.71
CA ARG A 130 8.12 15.21 23.57
C ARG A 130 6.88 14.90 22.73
N ALA A 131 5.79 15.64 22.91
CA ALA A 131 4.58 15.51 22.10
C ALA A 131 4.84 15.87 20.62
N ILE A 132 5.64 16.90 20.35
CA ILE A 132 6.05 17.32 19.01
C ILE A 132 6.87 16.21 18.34
N LEU A 133 7.89 15.68 19.01
CA LEU A 133 8.73 14.61 18.46
C LEU A 133 7.93 13.34 18.12
N THR A 134 6.92 13.02 18.93
CA THR A 134 6.05 11.88 18.68
C THR A 134 4.93 12.15 17.68
N ARG A 135 4.56 13.41 17.40
CA ARG A 135 3.50 13.75 16.41
C ARG A 135 4.03 14.11 15.03
N HIS A 136 5.33 14.35 14.89
CA HIS A 136 5.96 14.61 13.60
C HIS A 136 6.48 13.33 12.96
N CYS A 137 6.38 13.24 11.63
CA CYS A 137 7.01 12.15 10.89
C CYS A 137 8.53 12.35 10.82
N LYS A 138 9.31 11.32 11.19
CA LYS A 138 10.78 11.28 11.07
C LYS A 138 11.30 11.56 9.66
N VAL A 139 10.51 11.24 8.63
CA VAL A 139 10.94 11.32 7.22
C VAL A 139 10.57 12.66 6.60
N CYS A 140 9.27 13.00 6.57
CA CYS A 140 8.82 14.25 5.94
C CYS A 140 8.73 15.44 6.89
N MET A 141 8.97 15.26 8.19
CA MET A 141 8.95 16.29 9.22
C MET A 141 7.63 17.07 9.30
N ARG A 142 6.55 16.57 8.69
CA ARG A 142 5.22 17.18 8.79
C ARG A 142 4.54 16.79 10.08
N PHE A 143 3.84 17.73 10.68
CA PHE A 143 2.95 17.50 11.80
C PHE A 143 1.78 16.61 11.36
N CYS A 144 1.47 15.59 12.17
CA CYS A 144 0.26 14.79 12.00
C CYS A 144 -0.58 14.92 13.28
N PRO A 145 -1.81 15.47 13.19
CA PRO A 145 -2.65 15.64 14.38
C PRO A 145 -3.01 14.28 14.99
N LYS A 146 -3.32 14.29 16.29
CA LYS A 146 -3.86 13.12 17.00
C LYS A 146 -5.07 12.60 16.23
N GLY A 147 -5.10 11.30 15.92
CA GLY A 147 -6.23 10.68 15.20
C GLY A 147 -5.98 10.35 13.72
N ALA A 148 -4.93 10.89 13.09
CA ALA A 148 -4.72 10.74 11.65
C ALA A 148 -3.45 9.93 11.29
N THR A 149 -3.64 8.91 10.44
CA THR A 149 -2.67 8.35 9.46
C THR A 149 -1.19 8.25 9.87
N ARG A 150 -0.88 7.85 11.11
CA ARG A 150 0.49 7.62 11.59
C ARG A 150 0.64 6.25 12.21
N LEU A 151 1.78 5.62 12.00
CA LEU A 151 2.14 4.39 12.72
C LEU A 151 2.35 4.69 14.20
N CYS A 152 1.89 3.78 15.06
CA CYS A 152 2.20 3.85 16.47
C CYS A 152 3.73 3.76 16.68
N THR A 153 4.25 4.56 17.60
CA THR A 153 5.67 4.59 17.97
C THR A 153 5.84 4.03 19.36
N THR A 154 6.69 3.03 19.51
CA THR A 154 7.01 2.41 20.79
C THR A 154 8.39 2.88 21.29
N PRO A 155 8.65 2.85 22.60
CA PRO A 155 9.98 3.14 23.15
C PRO A 155 11.08 2.19 22.66
N LEU A 156 10.69 1.03 22.10
CA LEU A 156 11.59 0.04 21.52
C LEU A 156 12.06 0.42 20.10
N ASP A 157 11.42 1.41 19.47
CA ASP A 157 11.75 1.79 18.10
C ASP A 157 13.07 2.57 17.99
N PRO A 158 13.91 2.28 16.98
CA PRO A 158 15.18 2.96 16.79
C PRO A 158 14.98 4.46 16.49
N GLY A 159 15.53 5.30 17.37
CA GLY A 159 15.41 6.76 17.28
C GLY A 159 14.17 7.33 17.96
N TYR A 160 13.55 6.60 18.89
CA TYR A 160 12.58 7.17 19.82
C TYR A 160 13.18 8.38 20.56
N PRO A 161 12.44 9.50 20.74
CA PRO A 161 11.01 9.69 20.47
C PRO A 161 10.63 10.09 19.03
N LEU A 162 11.59 10.48 18.18
CA LEU A 162 11.35 10.83 16.77
C LEU A 162 11.36 9.59 15.87
N SER A 163 10.60 8.56 16.24
CA SER A 163 10.50 7.31 15.48
C SER A 163 9.27 7.26 14.56
N SER A 164 8.37 8.25 14.64
CA SER A 164 7.10 8.23 13.90
C SER A 164 7.25 8.20 12.40
N ARG A 165 6.34 7.48 11.73
CA ARG A 165 6.15 7.60 10.29
C ARG A 165 4.68 7.83 9.96
N CYS A 166 4.42 8.80 9.10
CA CYS A 166 3.10 8.94 8.50
C CYS A 166 2.86 7.82 7.47
N VAL A 167 1.60 7.49 7.22
CA VAL A 167 1.18 6.45 6.28
C VAL A 167 1.82 6.68 4.91
N THR A 168 1.85 7.92 4.42
CA THR A 168 2.40 8.25 3.10
C THR A 168 3.89 7.90 3.01
N CYS A 169 4.68 8.25 4.03
CA CYS A 169 6.11 7.91 4.08
C CYS A 169 6.34 6.42 4.26
N THR A 170 5.53 5.72 5.06
CA THR A 170 5.64 4.25 5.21
C THR A 170 5.30 3.52 3.91
N VAL A 171 4.19 3.90 3.24
CA VAL A 171 3.80 3.34 1.92
C VAL A 171 4.92 3.57 0.90
N LYS A 172 5.58 4.74 0.94
CA LYS A 172 6.70 5.05 0.06
C LYS A 172 7.97 4.24 0.41
N ALA A 173 8.27 4.09 1.69
CA ALA A 173 9.47 3.42 2.17
C ALA A 173 9.47 1.91 1.93
N ARG A 174 8.30 1.26 1.93
CA ARG A 174 8.15 -0.18 1.67
C ARG A 174 9.05 -1.05 2.56
N ASP A 175 9.20 -0.62 3.80
CA ASP A 175 9.94 -1.29 4.88
C ASP A 175 9.30 -2.61 5.34
N GLY A 176 8.17 -2.99 4.75
CA GLY A 176 7.44 -4.21 5.11
C GLY A 176 6.55 -4.06 6.33
N THR A 177 6.43 -2.85 6.89
CA THR A 177 5.49 -2.53 7.96
C THR A 177 4.05 -2.59 7.46
N PHE A 178 3.81 -2.13 6.23
CA PHE A 178 2.55 -2.36 5.54
C PHE A 178 2.62 -3.62 4.68
N ARG A 179 2.00 -4.70 5.18
CA ARG A 179 1.80 -5.95 4.42
C ARG A 179 0.35 -6.06 3.95
N LEU A 180 0.16 -6.34 2.67
CA LEU A 180 -1.17 -6.43 2.06
C LEU A 180 -2.07 -7.42 2.80
N GLY A 181 -3.31 -7.00 3.08
CA GLY A 181 -4.31 -7.84 3.75
C GLY A 181 -4.07 -8.06 5.25
N ARG A 182 -3.08 -7.42 5.87
CA ARG A 182 -2.94 -7.39 7.34
C ARG A 182 -3.57 -6.14 7.93
N THR A 183 -4.03 -6.24 9.17
CA THR A 183 -4.40 -5.09 9.98
C THR A 183 -3.15 -4.45 10.55
N VAL A 184 -3.14 -3.12 10.61
CA VAL A 184 -2.09 -2.34 11.26
C VAL A 184 -2.76 -1.34 12.19
N MET A 185 -2.24 -1.30 13.41
CA MET A 185 -2.63 -0.30 14.41
C MET A 185 -1.98 1.03 14.09
N LEU A 186 -2.81 2.06 13.90
CA LEU A 186 -2.33 3.43 13.83
C LEU A 186 -2.30 4.06 15.23
N SER A 187 -1.72 5.25 15.34
CA SER A 187 -1.54 5.94 16.63
C SER A 187 -2.83 6.37 17.32
N ASN A 188 -3.99 6.21 16.66
CA ASN A 188 -5.31 6.44 17.23
C ASN A 188 -5.91 5.17 17.86
N SER A 189 -5.13 4.09 17.97
CA SER A 189 -5.55 2.80 18.50
C SER A 189 -6.66 2.12 17.70
N VAL A 190 -6.92 2.58 16.47
CA VAL A 190 -7.84 1.94 15.54
C VAL A 190 -7.02 1.04 14.62
N GLU A 191 -7.46 -0.20 14.44
CA GLU A 191 -6.85 -1.09 13.44
C GLU A 191 -7.43 -0.86 12.05
N TYR A 192 -6.52 -0.76 11.09
CA TYR A 192 -6.82 -0.52 9.68
C TYR A 192 -6.33 -1.68 8.84
N CYS A 193 -7.20 -2.19 7.97
CA CYS A 193 -6.81 -3.17 6.95
C CYS A 193 -6.05 -2.47 5.82
N ILE A 194 -4.96 -3.05 5.34
CA ILE A 194 -4.29 -2.54 4.14
C ILE A 194 -5.00 -3.06 2.90
N CYS A 195 -5.43 -2.13 2.03
CA CYS A 195 -6.13 -2.44 0.79
C CYS A 195 -5.28 -3.34 -0.09
N ARG A 196 -5.83 -4.48 -0.52
CA ARG A 196 -5.11 -5.44 -1.37
C ARG A 196 -4.88 -4.95 -2.80
N TRP A 197 -5.69 -4.02 -3.29
CA TRP A 197 -5.56 -3.44 -4.62
C TRP A 197 -4.50 -2.34 -4.69
N CYS A 198 -4.64 -1.31 -3.84
CA CYS A 198 -3.79 -0.11 -3.91
C CYS A 198 -2.67 -0.07 -2.88
N GLY A 199 -2.69 -0.92 -1.84
CA GLY A 199 -1.68 -0.93 -0.78
C GLY A 199 -1.83 0.17 0.28
N TRP A 200 -2.91 0.95 0.25
CA TRP A 200 -3.21 1.99 1.23
C TRP A 200 -4.14 1.48 2.34
N PRO A 201 -4.04 2.00 3.58
CA PRO A 201 -4.96 1.62 4.65
C PRO A 201 -6.41 2.01 4.30
N VAL A 202 -7.33 1.09 4.58
CA VAL A 202 -8.78 1.26 4.45
C VAL A 202 -9.30 1.87 5.74
N THR A 203 -9.61 3.16 5.73
CA THR A 203 -10.24 3.83 6.86
C THR A 203 -11.73 3.51 6.92
N GLY A 204 -12.32 3.47 8.11
CA GLY A 204 -13.68 2.94 8.34
C GLY A 204 -14.79 3.47 7.43
N THR A 205 -14.68 4.71 6.93
CA THR A 205 -15.64 5.31 5.99
C THR A 205 -15.37 5.00 4.52
N SER A 206 -14.20 4.47 4.18
CA SER A 206 -13.73 4.23 2.81
C SER A 206 -13.75 2.75 2.38
N GLY A 207 -14.08 1.84 3.30
CA GLY A 207 -14.13 0.40 3.05
C GLY A 207 -15.37 -0.04 2.28
N SER A 208 -15.25 -1.15 1.54
CA SER A 208 -16.41 -1.85 0.98
C SER A 208 -17.21 -2.53 2.12
N LEU A 209 -18.55 -2.50 2.03
CA LEU A 209 -19.47 -3.16 2.96
C LEU A 209 -19.25 -4.68 2.99
N GLU A 210 -19.02 -5.28 1.83
CA GLU A 210 -18.83 -6.73 1.69
C GLU A 210 -17.41 -7.17 2.05
N TYR A 211 -16.41 -6.32 1.77
CA TYR A 211 -14.99 -6.67 1.94
C TYR A 211 -14.20 -5.51 2.53
N ARG A 212 -14.03 -5.51 3.86
CA ARG A 212 -13.20 -4.54 4.61
C ARG A 212 -11.72 -4.48 4.18
N GLN A 213 -11.28 -5.41 3.33
CA GLN A 213 -9.91 -5.50 2.81
C GLN A 213 -9.69 -4.68 1.53
N PHE A 214 -10.72 -4.01 1.02
CA PHE A 214 -10.66 -3.15 -0.15
C PHE A 214 -11.35 -1.80 0.11
N HIS A 215 -10.86 -0.74 -0.53
CA HIS A 215 -11.67 0.47 -0.70
C HIS A 215 -12.82 0.17 -1.66
N LYS A 216 -13.96 0.86 -1.52
CA LYS A 216 -15.13 0.66 -2.38
C LYS A 216 -14.79 0.70 -3.88
N THR A 217 -14.12 1.76 -4.32
CA THR A 217 -13.71 1.94 -5.74
C THR A 217 -12.65 0.93 -6.19
N CYS A 218 -11.81 0.46 -5.29
CA CYS A 218 -10.82 -0.57 -5.58
C CYS A 218 -11.47 -1.94 -5.74
N TYR A 219 -12.49 -2.23 -4.94
CA TYR A 219 -13.27 -3.47 -5.03
C TYR A 219 -14.07 -3.53 -6.34
N GLU A 220 -14.71 -2.43 -6.75
CA GLU A 220 -15.43 -2.36 -8.03
C GLU A 220 -14.52 -2.69 -9.22
N LYS A 221 -13.31 -2.12 -9.26
CA LYS A 221 -12.30 -2.43 -10.30
C LYS A 221 -11.85 -3.88 -10.24
N TYR A 222 -11.67 -4.41 -9.04
CA TYR A 222 -11.29 -5.80 -8.84
C TYR A 222 -12.37 -6.77 -9.30
N PHE A 223 -13.62 -6.49 -8.92
CA PHE A 223 -14.79 -7.26 -9.31
C PHE A 223 -14.98 -7.25 -10.83
N LEU A 224 -14.87 -6.08 -11.47
CA LEU A 224 -14.90 -5.97 -12.91
C LEU A 224 -13.78 -6.78 -13.58
N GLY A 225 -12.57 -6.75 -13.01
CA GLY A 225 -11.45 -7.58 -13.48
C GLY A 225 -11.72 -9.08 -13.39
N LYS A 226 -12.35 -9.56 -12.31
CA LYS A 226 -12.78 -10.96 -12.19
C LYS A 226 -13.83 -11.33 -13.23
N LEU A 227 -14.81 -10.46 -13.45
CA LEU A 227 -15.88 -10.68 -14.41
C LEU A 227 -15.31 -10.76 -15.83
N ALA A 228 -14.43 -9.82 -16.20
CA ALA A 228 -13.73 -9.84 -17.47
C ALA A 228 -12.89 -11.12 -17.65
N PHE A 229 -12.16 -11.54 -16.62
CA PHE A 229 -11.42 -12.80 -16.61
C PHE A 229 -12.31 -14.00 -16.90
N PHE A 230 -13.49 -14.08 -16.26
CA PHE A 230 -14.45 -15.16 -16.49
C PHE A 230 -14.86 -15.24 -17.97
N PHE A 231 -15.25 -14.11 -18.58
CA PHE A 231 -15.63 -14.08 -20.00
C PHE A 231 -14.45 -14.39 -20.94
N VAL A 232 -13.27 -13.84 -20.67
CA VAL A 232 -12.05 -14.10 -21.45
C VAL A 232 -11.69 -15.59 -21.43
N ARG A 233 -11.84 -16.26 -20.28
CA ARG A 233 -11.58 -17.71 -20.17
C ARG A 233 -12.56 -18.54 -20.99
N TRP A 234 -13.85 -18.20 -20.98
CA TRP A 234 -14.85 -18.87 -21.82
C TRP A 234 -14.58 -18.65 -23.30
N PHE A 235 -14.25 -17.42 -23.69
CA PHE A 235 -13.91 -17.11 -25.08
C PHE A 235 -12.64 -17.83 -25.54
N HIS A 236 -11.61 -17.89 -24.69
CA HIS A 236 -10.40 -18.64 -24.97
C HIS A 236 -10.68 -20.15 -25.11
N LEU A 237 -11.53 -20.72 -24.24
CA LEU A 237 -11.95 -22.12 -24.35
C LEU A 237 -12.66 -22.38 -25.68
N PHE A 238 -13.58 -21.49 -26.07
CA PHE A 238 -14.27 -21.57 -27.35
C PHE A 238 -13.29 -21.56 -28.53
N ILE A 239 -12.34 -20.62 -28.56
CA ILE A 239 -11.29 -20.57 -29.59
C ILE A 239 -10.44 -21.84 -29.59
N GLY A 240 -10.06 -22.33 -28.41
CA GLY A 240 -9.27 -23.54 -28.22
C GLY A 240 -9.96 -24.82 -28.70
N VAL A 241 -11.30 -24.82 -28.81
CA VAL A 241 -12.09 -25.91 -29.42
C VAL A 241 -12.30 -25.66 -30.91
N ALA A 242 -12.64 -24.44 -31.30
CA ALA A 242 -12.94 -24.07 -32.69
C ALA A 242 -11.71 -24.20 -33.61
N ALA A 243 -10.53 -23.75 -33.17
CA ALA A 243 -9.32 -23.78 -33.98
C ALA A 243 -8.90 -25.22 -34.35
N PRO A 244 -8.79 -26.19 -33.41
CA PRO A 244 -8.55 -27.60 -33.77
C PRO A 244 -9.66 -28.19 -34.62
N ALA A 245 -10.94 -27.92 -34.33
CA ALA A 245 -12.05 -28.45 -35.12
C ALA A 245 -12.00 -28.02 -36.59
N LEU A 246 -11.67 -26.75 -36.86
CA LEU A 246 -11.43 -26.24 -38.21
C LEU A 246 -10.24 -26.92 -38.87
N CYS A 247 -9.14 -27.11 -38.13
CA CYS A 247 -7.97 -27.84 -38.61
C CYS A 247 -8.31 -29.29 -38.98
N TRP A 248 -9.09 -29.98 -38.16
CA TRP A 248 -9.50 -31.37 -38.41
C TRP A 248 -10.47 -31.49 -39.58
N ARG A 249 -11.35 -30.50 -39.76
CA ARG A 249 -12.31 -30.48 -40.87
C ARG A 249 -11.64 -30.20 -42.22
N TYR A 250 -10.77 -29.19 -42.29
CA TYR A 250 -10.21 -28.72 -43.56
C TYR A 250 -8.82 -29.29 -43.88
N PHE A 251 -8.04 -29.68 -42.88
CA PHE A 251 -6.64 -30.14 -43.05
C PHE A 251 -6.42 -31.58 -42.53
N ARG A 252 -7.46 -32.42 -42.52
CA ARG A 252 -7.41 -33.82 -42.03
C ARG A 252 -6.28 -34.66 -42.62
N ARG A 253 -5.87 -34.38 -43.86
CA ARG A 253 -4.84 -35.15 -44.59
C ARG A 253 -3.42 -34.66 -44.29
N ASP A 254 -3.26 -33.48 -43.70
CA ASP A 254 -1.95 -32.92 -43.41
C ASP A 254 -1.49 -33.33 -42.02
N LYS A 255 -0.52 -34.24 -41.95
CA LYS A 255 0.02 -34.74 -40.68
C LYS A 255 0.70 -33.64 -39.85
N MET A 256 1.26 -32.62 -40.50
CA MET A 256 1.90 -31.47 -39.81
C MET A 256 0.88 -30.57 -39.13
N VAL A 257 -0.39 -30.64 -39.52
CA VAL A 257 -1.49 -29.89 -38.89
C VAL A 257 -2.25 -30.79 -37.91
N LEU A 258 -2.58 -32.02 -38.32
CA LEU A 258 -3.45 -32.91 -37.55
C LEU A 258 -2.82 -33.37 -36.23
N VAL A 259 -1.58 -33.86 -36.25
CA VAL A 259 -0.94 -34.43 -35.05
C VAL A 259 -0.74 -33.36 -33.96
N PRO A 260 -0.18 -32.16 -34.27
CA PRO A 260 0.04 -31.16 -33.24
C PRO A 260 -1.26 -30.56 -32.71
N THR A 261 -2.32 -30.45 -33.53
CA THR A 261 -3.61 -29.92 -33.08
C THR A 261 -4.37 -30.90 -32.19
N ILE A 262 -4.27 -32.22 -32.42
CA ILE A 262 -4.79 -33.24 -31.50
C ILE A 262 -4.05 -33.19 -30.16
N MET A 263 -2.72 -33.20 -30.19
CA MET A 263 -1.91 -33.13 -28.97
C MET A 263 -2.16 -31.83 -28.19
N GLY A 264 -2.24 -30.69 -28.89
CA GLY A 264 -2.55 -29.40 -28.30
C GLY A 264 -3.95 -29.36 -27.66
N PHE A 265 -4.95 -29.98 -28.30
CA PHE A 265 -6.31 -30.10 -27.76
C PHE A 265 -6.32 -30.95 -26.48
N LEU A 266 -5.66 -32.11 -26.48
CA LEU A 266 -5.54 -32.95 -25.28
C LEU A 266 -4.81 -32.22 -24.14
N MET A 267 -3.73 -31.52 -24.44
CA MET A 267 -2.98 -30.72 -23.46
C MET A 267 -3.81 -29.54 -22.91
N MET A 268 -4.66 -28.93 -23.72
CA MET A 268 -5.60 -27.90 -23.24
C MET A 268 -6.57 -28.47 -22.21
N TRP A 269 -7.19 -29.62 -22.49
CA TRP A 269 -8.10 -30.27 -21.53
C TRP A 269 -7.37 -30.73 -20.27
N LEU A 270 -6.14 -31.24 -20.41
CA LEU A 270 -5.28 -31.51 -19.27
C LEU A 270 -5.05 -30.26 -18.43
N GLY A 271 -4.76 -29.11 -19.06
CA GLY A 271 -4.62 -27.81 -18.37
C GLY A 271 -5.87 -27.38 -17.61
N VAL A 272 -7.05 -27.54 -18.22
CA VAL A 272 -8.35 -27.26 -17.57
C VAL A 272 -8.56 -28.17 -16.36
N PHE A 273 -8.34 -29.47 -16.52
CA PHE A 273 -8.46 -30.45 -15.43
C PHE A 273 -7.50 -30.12 -14.28
N VAL A 274 -6.24 -29.90 -14.61
CA VAL A 274 -5.17 -29.56 -13.67
C VAL A 274 -5.44 -28.26 -12.91
N THR A 275 -6.13 -27.30 -13.54
CA THR A 275 -6.53 -26.03 -12.91
C THR A 275 -7.76 -26.21 -12.01
N GLY A 276 -8.73 -27.05 -12.41
CA GLY A 276 -9.95 -27.29 -11.66
C GLY A 276 -9.75 -28.07 -10.35
N PHE A 277 -8.83 -29.04 -10.33
CA PHE A 277 -8.68 -29.97 -9.22
C PHE A 277 -7.66 -29.58 -8.13
N GLN A 278 -6.91 -28.48 -8.29
CA GLN A 278 -5.81 -28.19 -7.35
C GLN A 278 -6.05 -27.07 -6.34
N PRO A 279 -5.84 -27.34 -5.04
CA PRO A 279 -5.84 -26.32 -4.00
C PRO A 279 -4.51 -25.54 -3.99
N ASN A 280 -4.57 -24.29 -4.48
CA ASN A 280 -3.77 -23.11 -4.12
C ASN A 280 -2.30 -23.30 -3.67
N ARG A 281 -1.36 -23.48 -4.61
CA ARG A 281 0.09 -23.29 -4.34
C ARG A 281 0.84 -22.62 -5.51
N ILE A 282 1.98 -22.01 -5.20
CA ILE A 282 2.90 -21.33 -6.16
C ILE A 282 3.30 -22.23 -7.34
N ARG A 283 3.35 -23.56 -7.13
CA ARG A 283 3.63 -24.55 -8.19
C ARG A 283 2.60 -24.53 -9.33
N VAL A 284 1.41 -23.96 -9.11
CA VAL A 284 0.36 -23.85 -10.11
C VAL A 284 0.81 -22.94 -11.26
N TYR A 285 1.42 -21.78 -10.99
CA TYR A 285 1.81 -20.84 -12.06
C TYR A 285 2.92 -21.40 -12.95
N PHE A 286 3.91 -22.08 -12.35
CA PHE A 286 5.00 -22.69 -13.13
C PHE A 286 4.48 -23.81 -14.02
N ARG A 287 3.62 -24.69 -13.50
CA ARG A 287 3.06 -25.79 -14.30
C ARG A 287 2.12 -25.28 -15.39
N ASP A 288 1.26 -24.30 -15.08
CA ASP A 288 0.39 -23.67 -16.07
C ASP A 288 1.22 -23.04 -17.19
N LEU A 289 2.30 -22.32 -16.84
CA LEU A 289 3.26 -21.78 -17.80
C LEU A 289 3.87 -22.86 -18.70
N VAL A 290 4.33 -23.98 -18.13
CA VAL A 290 4.93 -25.08 -18.90
C VAL A 290 3.92 -25.67 -19.89
N ILE A 291 2.67 -25.91 -19.46
CA ILE A 291 1.61 -26.42 -20.33
C ILE A 291 1.33 -25.43 -21.47
N GLU A 292 1.21 -24.13 -21.15
CA GLU A 292 0.94 -23.08 -22.14
C GLU A 292 2.08 -22.96 -23.18
N VAL A 293 3.35 -23.07 -22.74
CA VAL A 293 4.52 -23.05 -23.65
C VAL A 293 4.53 -24.28 -24.56
N ILE A 294 4.24 -25.48 -24.04
CA ILE A 294 4.16 -26.70 -24.85
C ILE A 294 3.06 -26.58 -25.90
N ILE A 295 1.87 -26.12 -25.50
CA ILE A 295 0.75 -25.89 -26.43
C ILE A 295 1.17 -24.88 -27.50
N LEU A 296 1.76 -23.75 -27.12
CA LEU A 296 2.23 -22.73 -28.06
C LEU A 296 3.22 -23.33 -29.08
N GLY A 297 4.17 -24.15 -28.63
CA GLY A 297 5.13 -24.84 -29.49
C GLY A 297 4.47 -25.80 -30.48
N LEU A 298 3.46 -26.56 -30.05
CA LEU A 298 2.69 -27.47 -30.92
C LEU A 298 1.96 -26.73 -32.04
N TRP A 299 1.53 -25.49 -31.81
CA TRP A 299 0.82 -24.70 -32.82
C TRP A 299 1.72 -24.07 -33.89
N VAL A 300 3.05 -24.08 -33.73
CA VAL A 300 3.99 -23.54 -34.73
C VAL A 300 3.90 -24.29 -36.06
N ALA A 301 3.85 -25.63 -36.03
CA ALA A 301 3.75 -26.45 -37.25
C ALA A 301 2.44 -26.24 -38.02
N PRO A 302 1.25 -26.22 -37.37
CA PRO A 302 -0.01 -25.81 -38.00
C PRO A 302 0.04 -24.41 -38.61
N VAL A 303 0.58 -23.42 -37.91
CA VAL A 303 0.73 -22.05 -38.43
C VAL A 303 1.56 -22.06 -39.70
N TYR A 304 2.70 -22.73 -39.70
CA TYR A 304 3.59 -22.79 -40.86
C TYR A 304 2.91 -23.45 -42.07
N SER A 305 2.32 -24.64 -41.90
CA SER A 305 1.68 -25.36 -43.02
C SER A 305 0.49 -24.60 -43.61
N VAL A 306 -0.39 -24.06 -42.75
CA VAL A 306 -1.59 -23.33 -43.21
C VAL A 306 -1.20 -22.00 -43.86
N SER A 307 -0.20 -21.30 -43.33
CA SER A 307 0.30 -20.04 -43.91
C SER A 307 0.95 -20.27 -45.27
N LYS A 308 1.72 -21.35 -45.43
CA LYS A 308 2.31 -21.71 -46.72
C LYS A 308 1.22 -21.91 -47.79
N ARG A 309 0.15 -22.64 -47.46
CA ARG A 309 -0.99 -22.84 -48.37
C ARG A 309 -1.78 -21.56 -48.67
N LEU A 310 -1.73 -20.57 -47.78
CA LEU A 310 -2.36 -19.26 -48.00
C LEU A 310 -1.58 -18.43 -49.03
N VAL A 311 -0.25 -18.58 -49.06
CA VAL A 311 0.65 -17.86 -49.99
C VAL A 311 0.68 -18.53 -51.36
N ASP A 312 0.70 -19.87 -51.39
CA ASP A 312 0.91 -20.66 -52.61
C ASP A 312 -0.35 -20.74 -53.52
N GLY A 313 -1.51 -20.19 -53.13
CA GLY A 313 -2.73 -20.27 -53.94
C GLY A 313 -3.81 -19.23 -53.60
N ALA A 314 -4.91 -19.23 -54.37
CA ALA A 314 -6.07 -18.38 -54.08
C ALA A 314 -6.76 -18.85 -52.80
N PRO A 315 -6.74 -18.06 -51.70
CA PRO A 315 -7.11 -18.57 -50.40
C PRO A 315 -8.63 -18.74 -50.29
N ALA A 316 -9.07 -19.99 -50.10
CA ALA A 316 -10.46 -20.26 -49.74
C ALA A 316 -10.82 -19.53 -48.44
N ARG A 317 -12.06 -19.02 -48.33
CA ARG A 317 -12.56 -18.35 -47.11
C ARG A 317 -12.38 -19.22 -45.85
N SER A 318 -12.47 -20.54 -45.99
CA SER A 318 -12.21 -21.52 -44.92
C SER A 318 -10.77 -21.51 -44.41
N THR A 319 -9.79 -21.37 -45.31
CA THR A 319 -8.36 -21.27 -44.96
C THR A 319 -8.08 -19.96 -44.21
N GLN A 320 -8.66 -18.85 -44.68
CA GLN A 320 -8.56 -17.55 -44.01
C GLN A 320 -9.18 -17.57 -42.61
N ALA A 321 -10.36 -18.17 -42.45
CA ALA A 321 -10.98 -18.35 -41.14
C ALA A 321 -10.12 -19.23 -40.23
N THR A 322 -9.59 -20.34 -40.74
CA THR A 322 -8.73 -21.25 -39.96
C THR A 322 -7.49 -20.53 -39.45
N ILE A 323 -6.75 -19.81 -40.29
CA ILE A 323 -5.55 -19.10 -39.84
C ILE A 323 -5.87 -17.97 -38.86
N ALA A 324 -7.02 -17.30 -38.99
CA ALA A 324 -7.46 -16.29 -38.04
C ALA A 324 -7.72 -16.91 -36.64
N PHE A 325 -8.43 -18.04 -36.57
CA PHE A 325 -8.65 -18.76 -35.31
C PHE A 325 -7.36 -19.30 -34.70
N ILE A 326 -6.42 -19.78 -35.53
CA ILE A 326 -5.09 -20.19 -35.08
C ILE A 326 -4.33 -18.99 -34.49
N GLY A 327 -4.29 -17.86 -35.19
CA GLY A 327 -3.62 -16.64 -34.74
C GLY A 327 -4.22 -16.11 -33.44
N LEU A 328 -5.54 -16.13 -33.31
CA LEU A 328 -6.24 -15.71 -32.09
C LEU A 328 -5.92 -16.66 -30.92
N ASN A 329 -5.91 -17.97 -31.15
CA ASN A 329 -5.49 -18.94 -30.14
C ASN A 329 -4.04 -18.65 -29.68
N MET A 330 -3.11 -18.46 -30.62
CA MET A 330 -1.71 -18.15 -30.31
C MET A 330 -1.54 -16.87 -29.50
N LEU A 331 -2.28 -15.81 -29.85
CA LEU A 331 -2.26 -14.55 -29.13
C LEU A 331 -2.73 -14.71 -27.67
N PHE A 332 -3.83 -15.42 -27.45
CA PHE A 332 -4.35 -15.68 -26.10
C PHE A 332 -3.37 -16.49 -25.25
N ARG A 333 -2.71 -17.49 -25.85
CA ARG A 333 -1.67 -18.30 -25.21
C ARG A 333 -0.45 -17.46 -24.85
N LEU A 334 -0.02 -16.55 -25.74
CA LEU A 334 1.08 -15.63 -25.47
C LEU A 334 0.78 -14.69 -24.30
N LEU A 335 -0.42 -14.11 -24.26
CA LEU A 335 -0.86 -13.27 -23.14
C LEU A 335 -0.89 -14.07 -21.82
N ASN A 336 -1.31 -15.34 -21.88
CA ASN A 336 -1.27 -16.23 -20.72
C ASN A 336 0.16 -16.48 -20.22
N ILE A 337 1.10 -16.75 -21.13
CA ILE A 337 2.52 -16.92 -20.82
C ILE A 337 3.08 -15.66 -20.17
N MET A 338 2.84 -14.49 -20.77
CA MET A 338 3.31 -13.21 -20.23
C MET A 338 2.79 -12.93 -18.82
N GLY A 339 1.49 -13.16 -18.57
CA GLY A 339 0.93 -12.95 -17.23
C GLY A 339 1.41 -13.98 -16.21
N ASN A 340 1.62 -15.25 -16.60
CA ASN A 340 2.21 -16.26 -15.72
C ASN A 340 3.67 -15.95 -15.36
N ILE A 341 4.46 -15.42 -16.31
CA ILE A 341 5.81 -14.91 -16.03
C ILE A 341 5.75 -13.76 -15.01
N ALA A 342 4.85 -12.79 -15.20
CA ALA A 342 4.69 -11.68 -14.26
C ALA A 342 4.32 -12.17 -12.84
N LEU A 343 3.48 -13.20 -12.73
CA LEU A 343 3.14 -13.84 -11.46
C LEU A 343 4.33 -14.58 -10.82
N LEU A 344 5.13 -15.29 -11.61
CA LEU A 344 6.34 -15.97 -11.12
C LEU A 344 7.40 -14.98 -10.62
N CYS A 345 7.53 -13.81 -11.26
CA CYS A 345 8.42 -12.74 -10.84
C CYS A 345 7.98 -12.03 -9.54
N LYS A 346 6.88 -12.48 -8.89
CA LYS A 346 6.30 -11.85 -7.68
C LYS A 346 6.10 -10.35 -7.86
N TYR A 347 5.52 -9.96 -9.00
CA TYR A 347 5.24 -8.57 -9.29
C TYR A 347 4.32 -7.97 -8.22
N ASP A 348 4.80 -6.94 -7.52
CA ASP A 348 4.00 -6.18 -6.57
C ASP A 348 3.18 -5.12 -7.32
N TRP A 349 1.93 -5.44 -7.60
CA TRP A 349 1.05 -4.54 -8.33
C TRP A 349 0.74 -3.23 -7.61
N THR A 350 1.00 -3.10 -6.31
CA THR A 350 0.75 -1.85 -5.60
C THR A 350 1.78 -0.75 -5.90
N LYS A 351 2.91 -1.06 -6.57
CA LYS A 351 4.00 -0.09 -6.83
C LYS A 351 3.53 1.16 -7.56
N HIS A 352 2.60 1.00 -8.49
CA HIS A 352 2.14 2.11 -9.34
C HIS A 352 1.16 3.06 -8.63
N HIS A 353 0.66 2.68 -7.46
CA HIS A 353 -0.20 3.52 -6.61
C HIS A 353 0.59 4.37 -5.60
N VAL A 354 1.92 4.27 -5.59
CA VAL A 354 2.79 5.05 -4.70
C VAL A 354 3.07 6.44 -5.32
N PRO A 355 2.88 7.55 -4.58
CA PRO A 355 3.16 8.89 -5.06
C PRO A 355 4.66 9.08 -5.30
N GLY A 356 5.00 9.68 -6.45
CA GLY A 356 6.39 9.87 -6.87
C GLY A 356 7.01 8.65 -7.56
N ALA A 357 6.21 7.69 -8.02
CA ALA A 357 6.70 6.63 -8.91
C ALA A 357 7.20 7.24 -10.24
N SER A 358 8.26 6.66 -10.80
CA SER A 358 8.78 7.07 -12.11
C SER A 358 7.69 6.99 -13.18
N THR A 359 7.78 7.85 -14.19
CA THR A 359 6.85 7.87 -15.34
C THR A 359 6.72 6.49 -15.98
N TRP A 360 7.85 5.77 -16.08
CA TRP A 360 7.90 4.39 -16.57
C TRP A 360 7.07 3.40 -15.73
N ASN A 361 7.15 3.49 -14.40
CA ASN A 361 6.38 2.63 -13.51
C ASN A 361 4.88 2.97 -13.54
N ARG A 362 4.52 4.21 -13.89
CA ARG A 362 3.12 4.64 -14.06
C ARG A 362 2.47 4.04 -15.29
N VAL A 363 3.24 3.73 -16.34
CA VAL A 363 2.74 3.06 -17.57
C VAL A 363 2.81 1.53 -17.44
N LYS A 364 3.96 0.98 -17.00
CA LYS A 364 4.12 -0.46 -16.82
C LYS A 364 3.20 -1.03 -15.76
N GLY A 365 2.87 -0.23 -14.74
CA GLY A 365 2.06 -0.61 -13.61
C GLY A 365 0.70 -1.19 -14.00
N PRO A 366 -0.14 -0.40 -14.67
CA PRO A 366 -1.43 -0.83 -15.19
C PRO A 366 -1.34 -1.99 -16.20
N MET A 367 -0.34 -1.99 -17.09
CA MET A 367 -0.18 -3.08 -18.06
C MET A 367 0.09 -4.42 -17.38
N LEU A 368 1.01 -4.46 -16.42
CA LEU A 368 1.30 -5.67 -15.65
C LEU A 368 0.11 -6.09 -14.79
N MET A 369 -0.62 -5.14 -14.21
CA MET A 369 -1.87 -5.42 -13.50
C MET A 369 -2.90 -6.06 -14.43
N MET A 370 -3.08 -5.53 -15.65
CA MET A 370 -3.99 -6.10 -16.65
C MET A 370 -3.58 -7.51 -17.05
N LEU A 371 -2.29 -7.78 -17.27
CA LEU A 371 -1.78 -9.13 -17.56
C LEU A 371 -2.03 -10.10 -16.39
N VAL A 372 -1.87 -9.64 -15.14
CA VAL A 372 -2.18 -10.44 -13.95
C VAL A 372 -3.69 -10.72 -13.84
N MET A 373 -4.54 -9.75 -14.16
CA MET A 373 -6.00 -9.94 -14.21
C MET A 373 -6.42 -10.87 -15.34
N TRP A 374 -5.71 -10.82 -16.47
CA TRP A 374 -5.93 -11.69 -17.63
C TRP A 374 -5.66 -13.15 -17.30
N THR A 375 -4.63 -13.45 -16.49
CA THR A 375 -4.22 -14.82 -16.19
C THR A 375 -4.83 -15.40 -14.93
N TRP A 376 -4.79 -14.65 -13.83
CA TRP A 376 -5.21 -15.16 -12.53
C TRP A 376 -5.56 -14.04 -11.52
N PRO A 377 -6.75 -13.41 -11.61
CA PRO A 377 -7.13 -12.29 -10.74
C PRO A 377 -7.24 -12.69 -9.26
N GLN A 378 -7.46 -13.98 -8.98
CA GLN A 378 -7.51 -14.50 -7.62
C GLN A 378 -6.14 -14.46 -6.90
N CYS A 379 -5.03 -14.18 -7.58
CA CYS A 379 -3.73 -14.05 -6.92
C CYS A 379 -3.72 -12.94 -5.86
N ILE A 380 -4.51 -11.88 -6.06
CA ILE A 380 -4.63 -10.74 -5.13
C ILE A 380 -5.21 -11.16 -3.77
N GLU A 381 -6.05 -12.19 -3.76
CA GLU A 381 -6.61 -12.76 -2.55
C GLU A 381 -5.62 -13.67 -1.81
N ARG A 382 -4.53 -14.11 -2.46
CA ARG A 382 -3.67 -15.21 -1.95
C ARG A 382 -2.39 -14.77 -1.23
N THR A 383 -1.87 -13.55 -1.42
CA THR A 383 -0.49 -13.19 -1.02
C THR A 383 -0.22 -12.96 0.49
N SER A 384 -1.15 -13.26 1.41
CA SER A 384 -0.87 -13.30 2.87
C SER A 384 -1.98 -14.02 3.65
N PRO A 385 -1.70 -14.54 4.86
CA PRO A 385 -2.43 -15.68 5.41
C PRO A 385 -3.90 -15.36 5.66
N ARG A 386 -4.76 -16.37 5.45
CA ARG A 386 -6.17 -16.36 5.86
C ARG A 386 -6.25 -16.21 7.39
N HIS A 387 -6.47 -15.00 7.88
CA HIS A 387 -6.91 -14.71 9.25
C HIS A 387 -7.92 -13.56 9.06
N PHE A 388 -9.21 -13.65 9.37
CA PHE A 388 -10.03 -14.51 10.20
C PHE A 388 -11.39 -14.79 9.51
N PRO A 389 -12.17 -15.78 9.99
CA PRO A 389 -13.60 -15.87 9.73
C PRO A 389 -14.31 -14.57 10.14
N ILE A 390 -15.45 -14.35 9.51
CA ILE A 390 -16.45 -13.38 9.90
C ILE A 390 -16.84 -13.70 11.35
N SER A 391 -16.23 -13.03 12.33
CA SER A 391 -16.88 -12.86 13.62
C SER A 391 -18.02 -11.90 13.36
N THR A 392 -19.20 -12.47 13.16
CA THR A 392 -20.47 -11.78 13.34
C THR A 392 -20.34 -10.91 14.58
N VAL A 393 -20.25 -9.60 14.37
CA VAL A 393 -20.61 -8.65 15.43
C VAL A 393 -22.09 -8.89 15.61
N THR A 394 -22.42 -9.69 16.62
CA THR A 394 -23.76 -9.77 17.18
C THR A 394 -24.16 -8.34 17.47
N ILE A 395 -25.04 -7.81 16.63
CA ILE A 395 -25.75 -6.57 16.94
C ILE A 395 -26.49 -6.90 18.22
N GLY A 396 -26.00 -6.37 19.34
CA GLY A 396 -26.71 -6.42 20.60
C GLY A 396 -28.08 -5.82 20.36
N SER A 397 -29.09 -6.66 20.56
CA SER A 397 -30.46 -6.25 20.83
C SER A 397 -30.48 -5.10 21.82
N VAL A 398 -31.09 -3.99 21.42
CA VAL A 398 -31.82 -3.09 22.30
C VAL A 398 -33.27 -3.14 21.84
#